data_AF-A0A8X6XHR7-F1
#
_entry.id   AF-A0A8X6XHR7-F1
#
_cell.length_a   1.000
_cell.length_b   1.000
_cell.length_c   1.000
_cell.angle_alpha   90.00
_cell.angle_beta   90.00
_cell.angle_gamma   90.00
#
_symmetry.space_group_name_H-M   'P 1'
#
loop_
_entity.id
_entity.type
_entity.pdbx_description
1 polymer ?
#
loop_
_entity_poly.entity_id
_entity_poly.type
_entity_poly.pdbx_seq_one_letter_code
_entity_poly.pdbx_strand_id
1 'polypeptide(L)'
;MRCIGKGAESARMFCGIMNLLPPPTKFSKYNKILLQATRETCEDSMAEAVREAVDENDGKKDIAVAVDGSWQKRGFLRRMAW
;
A
#
# COMPACT_ATOMS: atom_id res chain seq x y z
N MET A 1 12.12 -9.80 10.23
CA MET A 1 10.77 -9.81 10.83
C MET A 1 10.19 -8.41 10.70
N ARG A 2 9.14 -8.22 9.89
CA ARG A 2 8.55 -6.88 9.74
C ARG A 2 7.73 -6.57 10.99
N CYS A 3 8.05 -5.51 11.73
CA CYS A 3 7.30 -5.11 12.94
C CYS A 3 6.00 -4.36 12.59
N ILE A 4 5.23 -4.87 11.64
CA ILE A 4 3.94 -4.32 11.19
C ILE A 4 2.91 -5.44 10.97
N GLY A 5 1.65 -5.17 11.28
CA GLY A 5 0.53 -6.10 11.09
C GLY A 5 0.82 -7.51 11.63
N LYS A 6 0.60 -8.54 10.81
CA LYS A 6 0.85 -9.95 11.17
C LYS A 6 2.31 -10.23 11.59
N GLY A 7 3.27 -9.49 11.04
CA GLY A 7 4.68 -9.63 11.41
C GLY A 7 5.00 -9.06 12.80
N ALA A 8 4.29 -8.01 13.23
CA ALA A 8 4.41 -7.48 14.60
C ALA A 8 3.88 -8.48 15.63
N GLU A 9 2.76 -9.17 15.33
CA GLU A 9 2.23 -10.20 16.23
C GLU A 9 3.17 -11.39 16.37
N SER A 10 3.72 -11.87 15.26
CA SER A 10 4.73 -12.93 15.28
C SER A 10 5.98 -12.51 16.07
N ALA A 11 6.39 -11.25 15.96
CA ALA A 11 7.49 -10.69 16.74
C ALA A 11 7.20 -10.65 18.24
N ARG A 12 5.98 -10.26 18.63
CA ARG A 12 5.56 -10.25 20.03
C ARG A 12 5.56 -11.65 20.63
N MET A 13 4.99 -12.62 19.92
CA MET A 13 4.97 -14.01 20.36
C MET A 13 6.40 -14.57 20.51
N PHE A 14 7.27 -14.32 19.52
CA PHE A 14 8.65 -14.76 19.56
C PHE A 14 9.43 -14.14 20.73
N CYS A 15 9.34 -12.82 20.93
CA CYS A 15 9.99 -12.15 22.06
C CYS A 15 9.47 -12.70 23.40
N GLY A 16 8.17 -13.00 23.51
CA GLY A 16 7.59 -13.61 24.71
C GLY A 16 8.14 -15.01 25.01
N ILE A 17 8.27 -15.87 23.99
CA ILE A 17 8.85 -17.22 24.13
C ILE A 17 10.32 -17.13 24.55
N MET A 18 11.07 -16.17 24.00
CA MET A 18 12.51 -16.05 24.20
C MET A 18 12.90 -15.19 25.40
N ASN A 19 11.93 -14.70 26.19
CA ASN A 19 12.13 -13.75 27.29
C ASN A 19 12.94 -12.49 26.87
N LEU A 20 12.68 -12.01 25.65
CA LEU A 20 13.33 -10.82 25.09
C LEU A 20 12.45 -9.58 25.32
N LEU A 21 13.07 -8.40 25.26
CA LEU A 21 12.34 -7.14 25.26
C LEU A 21 11.31 -7.10 24.11
N PRO A 22 10.14 -6.48 24.33
CA PRO A 22 9.10 -6.41 23.31
C PRO A 22 9.59 -5.69 22.06
N PRO A 23 9.11 -6.10 20.87
CA PRO A 23 9.55 -5.50 19.62
C PRO A 23 9.21 -3.99 19.58
N PRO A 24 10.08 -3.16 18.97
CA PRO A 24 9.92 -1.71 18.98
C PRO A 24 8.59 -1.27 18.36
N THR A 25 7.83 -0.48 19.11
CA THR A 25 6.47 -0.01 18.75
C THR A 25 6.47 1.30 17.96
N LYS A 26 7.63 1.95 17.77
CA LYS A 26 7.76 3.25 17.08
C LYS A 26 7.13 3.24 15.68
N PHE A 27 7.06 2.08 15.04
CA PHE A 27 6.43 1.90 13.72
C PHE A 27 4.92 2.20 13.72
N SER A 28 4.21 2.11 14.84
CA SER A 28 2.76 2.38 14.87
C SER A 28 2.44 3.84 14.52
N LYS A 29 3.24 4.78 15.03
CA LYS A 29 3.08 6.21 14.77
C LYS A 29 3.32 6.53 13.30
N TYR A 30 4.38 5.97 12.72
CA TYR A 30 4.69 6.15 11.30
C TYR A 30 3.66 5.47 10.40
N ASN A 31 3.19 4.28 10.75
CA ASN A 31 2.16 3.57 10.00
C ASN A 31 0.87 4.40 9.90
N LYS A 32 0.47 5.11 10.95
CA LYS A 32 -0.72 5.97 10.90
C LYS A 32 -0.54 7.11 9.90
N ILE A 33 0.62 7.77 9.92
CA ILE A 33 0.93 8.88 9.00
C ILE A 33 1.01 8.36 7.55
N LEU A 34 1.75 7.27 7.34
CA LEU A 34 1.90 6.66 6.03
C LEU A 34 0.56 6.18 5.47
N LEU A 35 -0.27 5.55 6.30
CA LEU A 35 -1.61 5.10 5.89
C LEU A 35 -2.48 6.28 5.47
N GLN A 36 -2.47 7.37 6.24
CA GLN A 36 -3.24 8.56 5.90
C GLN A 36 -2.78 9.17 4.57
N ALA A 37 -1.48 9.41 4.42
CA ALA A 37 -0.92 9.98 3.20
C ALA A 37 -1.16 9.08 1.97
N THR A 38 -1.02 7.76 2.15
CA THR A 38 -1.28 6.78 1.07
C THR A 38 -2.76 6.81 0.69
N ARG A 39 -3.66 6.88 1.67
CA ARG A 39 -5.10 6.94 1.42
C ARG A 39 -5.48 8.18 0.63
N GLU A 40 -5.03 9.36 1.06
CA GLU A 40 -5.28 10.63 0.36
C GLU A 40 -4.77 10.56 -1.08
N THR A 41 -3.53 10.10 -1.27
CA THR A 41 -2.94 9.93 -2.60
C THR A 41 -3.74 8.97 -3.48
N CYS A 42 -4.23 7.86 -2.91
CA CYS A 42 -5.04 6.90 -3.66
C CYS A 42 -6.42 7.46 -4.03
N GLU A 43 -7.07 8.20 -3.12
CA GLU A 43 -8.37 8.84 -3.38
C GLU A 43 -8.24 9.89 -4.48
N ASP A 44 -7.23 10.76 -4.42
CA ASP A 44 -6.96 11.78 -5.43
C ASP A 44 -6.59 11.15 -6.78
N SER A 45 -5.69 10.17 -6.78
CA SER A 45 -5.25 9.48 -8.00
C SER A 45 -6.41 8.73 -8.69
N MET A 46 -7.29 8.10 -7.92
CA MET A 46 -8.46 7.42 -8.50
C MET A 46 -9.48 8.41 -9.06
N ALA A 47 -9.69 9.56 -8.40
CA ALA A 47 -10.57 10.60 -8.91
C ALA A 47 -10.05 11.18 -10.22
N GLU A 48 -8.73 11.41 -10.33
CA GLU A 48 -8.09 11.84 -11.56
C GLU A 48 -8.18 10.79 -12.66
N ALA A 49 -7.88 9.52 -12.35
CA ALA A 49 -7.98 8.43 -13.32
C ALA A 49 -9.41 8.26 -13.87
N VAL A 50 -10.45 8.45 -13.04
CA VAL A 50 -11.85 8.43 -13.51
C VAL A 50 -12.13 9.60 -14.45
N ARG A 51 -11.63 10.80 -14.13
CA ARG A 51 -11.78 11.99 -14.98
C ARG A 51 -11.13 11.77 -16.35
N GLU A 52 -9.90 11.26 -16.38
CA GLU A 52 -9.18 10.91 -17.60
C GLU A 52 -9.94 9.83 -18.41
N ALA A 53 -10.38 8.76 -17.75
CA ALA A 53 -11.11 7.70 -18.42
C ALA A 53 -12.43 8.18 -19.05
N VAL A 54 -13.14 9.11 -18.41
CA VAL A 54 -14.37 9.70 -18.98
C VAL A 54 -14.06 10.57 -20.20
N ASP A 55 -12.99 11.36 -20.15
CA ASP A 55 -12.56 12.22 -21.27
C ASP A 55 -12.16 11.38 -22.49
N GLU A 56 -11.40 10.30 -22.27
CA GLU A 56 -10.98 9.36 -23.32
C GLU A 56 -12.14 8.52 -23.91
N ASN A 57 -13.26 8.41 -23.21
CA ASN A 57 -14.43 7.61 -23.63
C ASN A 57 -15.63 8.46 -24.08
N ASP A 58 -15.37 9.61 -24.70
CA ASP A 58 -16.40 10.52 -25.25
C ASP A 58 -17.44 10.96 -24.19
N GLY A 59 -17.03 11.11 -22.93
CA GLY A 59 -17.91 11.48 -21.82
C GLY A 59 -18.76 10.34 -21.26
N LYS A 60 -18.57 9.09 -21.70
CA LYS A 60 -19.26 7.92 -21.13
C LYS A 60 -18.73 7.62 -19.73
N LYS A 61 -19.66 7.42 -18.78
CA LYS A 61 -19.34 7.19 -17.36
C LYS A 61 -19.47 5.74 -16.92
N ASP A 62 -20.02 4.89 -17.77
CA ASP A 62 -20.13 3.45 -17.50
C ASP A 62 -18.82 2.76 -17.91
N ILE A 63 -17.84 2.81 -17.00
CA ILE A 63 -16.48 2.31 -17.22
C ILE A 63 -16.19 1.23 -16.17
N ALA A 64 -15.83 0.04 -16.65
CA ALA A 64 -15.43 -1.08 -15.79
C ALA A 64 -13.91 -1.31 -15.90
N VAL A 65 -13.25 -1.46 -14.75
CA VAL A 65 -11.81 -1.71 -14.66
C VAL A 65 -11.57 -2.97 -13.84
N ALA A 66 -10.78 -3.90 -14.37
CA ALA A 66 -10.36 -5.11 -13.68
C ALA A 66 -8.86 -5.01 -13.35
N VAL A 67 -8.51 -5.20 -12.08
CA VAL A 67 -7.12 -5.12 -11.59
C VAL A 67 -6.75 -6.43 -10.90
N ASP A 68 -5.79 -7.17 -11.45
CA ASP A 68 -5.39 -8.50 -10.97
C ASP A 68 -4.25 -8.50 -9.93
N GLY A 69 -3.77 -7.31 -9.55
CA GLY A 69 -2.71 -7.13 -8.56
C GLY A 69 -1.32 -7.60 -9.01
N SER A 70 -1.13 -7.90 -10.30
CA SER A 70 0.17 -8.30 -10.86
C SER A 70 1.26 -7.24 -10.62
N TRP A 71 0.87 -5.96 -10.58
CA TRP A 71 1.76 -4.83 -10.29
C TRP A 71 2.42 -4.88 -8.90
N GLN A 72 1.81 -5.52 -7.90
CA GLN A 72 2.37 -5.63 -6.54
C GLN A 72 3.51 -6.65 -6.44
N LYS A 73 3.57 -7.62 -7.37
CA LYS A 73 4.58 -8.70 -7.38
C LYS A 73 5.86 -8.31 -8.10
N ARG A 74 5.81 -7.30 -8.98
CA ARG A 74 6.99 -6.76 -9.65
C ARG A 74 7.71 -5.79 -8.71
N GLY A 75 8.82 -6.22 -8.14
CA GLY A 75 9.76 -5.30 -7.51
C GLY A 75 10.08 -4.16 -8.48
N PHE A 76 10.04 -2.91 -8.01
CA PHE A 76 10.28 -1.71 -8.80
C PHE A 76 11.71 -1.72 -9.39
N LEU A 77 11.87 -2.35 -10.55
CA LEU A 77 13.02 -2.19 -11.44
C LEU A 77 12.47 -1.69 -12.79
N ARG A 78 12.16 -0.39 -12.87
CA ARG A 78 12.12 0.29 -14.17
C ARG A 78 13.58 0.38 -14.64
N ARG A 79 14.01 -0.53 -15.52
CA ARG A 79 15.07 -0.18 -16.47
C ARG A 79 14.43 0.74 -17.51
N MET A 80 14.75 2.04 -17.43
CA MET A 80 14.68 2.89 -18.62
C MET A 80 15.83 2.44 -19.53
N ALA A 81 15.49 1.81 -20.65
CA ALA A 81 16.36 1.76 -21.81
C ALA A 81 16.00 3.01 -22.65
N TRP A 82 16.97 3.90 -22.79
CA TRP A 82 17.04 4.84 -23.92
C TRP A 82 17.82 4.14 -25.03
#